data_AF-A0A520HKT4-F1
#
_entry.id   AF-A0A520HKT4-F1
#
_cell.length_a   1.000
_cell.length_b   1.000
_cell.length_c   1.000
_cell.angle_alpha   90.00
_cell.angle_beta   90.00
_cell.angle_gamma   90.00
#
_symmetry.space_group_name_H-M   'P 1'
#
loop_
_entity.id
_entity.type
_entity.pdbx_description
1 polymer ?
#
loop_
_entity_poly.entity_id
_entity_poly.type
_entity_poly.pdbx_seq_one_letter_code
_entity_poly.pdbx_strand_id
1 'polypeptide(L)'
;VVDRDQWTTILQTVSAVTAYRWLYSDGLTPANVIDLLIARAELPRSLAASVEETVDVLGLLARRTGLHGEADRMARVRATRMARTRSGEVIAAGLHQYLQAFIHENALLHAAIGRQFTFS
;
A
#
# COMPACT_ATOMS: atom_id res chain seq x y z
N VAL A 1 17.64 -21.38 5.54
CA VAL A 1 17.81 -21.29 4.06
C VAL A 1 16.47 -21.05 3.36
N VAL A 2 15.43 -21.83 3.65
CA VAL A 2 14.07 -21.67 3.05
C VAL A 2 13.46 -20.26 3.21
N ASP A 3 13.65 -19.58 4.35
CA ASP A 3 13.07 -18.26 4.60
C ASP A 3 13.65 -17.16 3.67
N ARG A 4 14.98 -17.15 3.45
CA ARG A 4 15.66 -16.16 2.62
C ARG A 4 15.25 -16.25 1.14
N ASP A 5 15.04 -17.47 0.64
CA ASP A 5 14.64 -17.68 -0.75
C ASP A 5 13.20 -17.19 -0.99
N GLN A 6 12.29 -17.40 -0.03
CA GLN A 6 10.92 -16.87 -0.10
C GLN A 6 10.89 -15.35 -0.19
N TRP A 7 11.64 -14.64 0.67
CA TRP A 7 11.72 -13.17 0.62
C TRP A 7 12.36 -12.66 -0.68
N THR A 8 13.34 -13.40 -1.22
CA THR A 8 13.94 -13.08 -2.53
C THR A 8 12.91 -13.22 -3.64
N THR A 9 12.13 -14.30 -3.65
CA THR A 9 11.05 -14.51 -4.63
C THR A 9 10.01 -13.40 -4.55
N ILE A 10 9.58 -13.01 -3.35
CA ILE A 10 8.63 -11.90 -3.15
C ILE A 10 9.17 -10.61 -3.79
N LEU A 11 10.43 -10.25 -3.50
CA LEU A 11 11.06 -9.06 -4.08
C LEU A 11 11.15 -9.13 -5.61
N GLN A 12 11.38 -10.31 -6.19
CA GLN A 12 11.41 -10.49 -7.64
C GLN A 12 10.03 -10.31 -8.27
N THR A 13 8.98 -10.90 -7.68
CA THR A 13 7.59 -10.78 -8.15
C THR A 13 7.13 -9.33 -8.14
N VAL A 14 7.48 -8.57 -7.10
CA VAL A 14 7.21 -7.14 -7.01
C VAL A 14 8.32 -6.25 -7.59
N SER A 15 9.24 -6.85 -8.38
CA SER A 15 10.45 -6.26 -8.98
C SER A 15 11.09 -5.14 -8.14
N ALA A 16 11.22 -5.40 -6.85
CA ALA A 16 11.73 -4.49 -5.83
C ALA A 16 13.18 -4.81 -5.45
N VAL A 17 13.84 -5.77 -6.12
CA VAL A 17 15.22 -6.19 -5.80
C VAL A 17 16.21 -5.01 -5.87
N THR A 18 16.11 -4.17 -6.92
CA THR A 18 16.98 -3.00 -7.08
C THR A 18 16.70 -1.94 -6.02
N ALA A 19 15.42 -1.64 -5.77
CA ALA A 19 15.01 -0.70 -4.74
C ALA A 19 15.47 -1.15 -3.35
N TYR A 20 15.35 -2.45 -3.04
CA TYR A 20 15.83 -3.03 -1.79
C TYR A 20 17.33 -2.79 -1.60
N ARG A 21 18.14 -3.10 -2.62
CA ARG A 21 19.60 -2.90 -2.55
C ARG A 21 20.01 -1.44 -2.40
N TRP A 22 19.17 -0.50 -2.86
CA TRP A 22 19.43 0.93 -2.75
C TRP A 22 19.04 1.47 -1.37
N LEU A 23 17.92 1.01 -0.80
CA LEU A 23 17.37 1.51 0.47
C LEU A 23 17.95 0.81 1.70
N TYR A 24 18.43 -0.43 1.57
CA TYR A 24 18.94 -1.22 2.69
C TYR A 24 20.35 -1.72 2.37
N SER A 25 21.31 -1.31 3.20
CA SER A 25 22.71 -1.72 3.14
C SER A 25 22.97 -3.08 3.79
N ASP A 26 22.06 -3.52 4.66
CA ASP A 26 22.15 -4.79 5.36
C ASP A 26 21.78 -5.96 4.44
N GLY A 27 22.16 -7.18 4.84
CA GLY A 27 21.72 -8.40 4.15
C GLY A 27 20.18 -8.50 4.06
N LEU A 28 19.69 -9.45 3.25
CA LEU A 28 18.25 -9.67 3.13
C LEU A 28 17.64 -10.08 4.47
N THR A 29 16.77 -9.24 5.04
CA THR A 29 16.01 -9.56 6.25
C THR A 29 14.51 -9.47 5.99
N PRO A 30 13.69 -10.36 6.60
CA PRO A 30 12.24 -10.28 6.52
C PRO A 30 11.69 -8.90 6.90
N ALA A 31 12.21 -8.31 7.98
CA ALA A 31 11.77 -7.01 8.48
C ALA A 31 11.97 -5.88 7.46
N ASN A 32 13.12 -5.85 6.77
CA ASN A 32 13.38 -4.84 5.73
C ASN A 32 12.49 -5.04 4.50
N VAL A 33 12.20 -6.29 4.12
CA VAL A 33 11.27 -6.55 3.01
C VAL A 33 9.85 -6.11 3.37
N ILE A 34 9.40 -6.39 4.59
CA ILE A 34 8.10 -5.93 5.08
C ILE A 34 8.04 -4.39 5.11
N ASP A 35 9.08 -3.73 5.63
CA ASP A 35 9.18 -2.27 5.63
C ASP A 35 9.10 -1.69 4.21
N LEU A 36 9.87 -2.26 3.29
CA LEU A 36 9.90 -1.86 1.89
C LEU A 36 8.52 -1.96 1.22
N LEU A 37 7.82 -3.07 1.44
CA LEU A 37 6.53 -3.33 0.79
C LEU A 37 5.36 -2.60 1.45
N ILE A 38 5.48 -2.18 2.71
CA ILE A 38 4.40 -1.49 3.42
C ILE A 38 4.59 0.02 3.40
N ALA A 39 5.74 0.51 3.87
CA ALA A 39 5.89 1.90 4.31
C ALA A 39 6.69 2.78 3.34
N ARG A 40 7.43 2.21 2.38
CA ARG A 40 8.27 2.98 1.44
C ARG A 40 7.51 3.43 0.22
N ALA A 41 7.00 4.66 0.24
CA ALA A 41 6.30 5.27 -0.90
C ALA A 41 7.20 5.42 -2.14
N GLU A 42 8.53 5.41 -1.96
CA GLU A 42 9.51 5.43 -3.05
C GLU A 42 9.48 4.16 -3.92
N LEU A 43 8.93 3.06 -3.40
CA LEU A 43 8.65 1.86 -4.17
C LEU A 43 7.22 1.95 -4.72
N PRO A 44 6.99 2.10 -6.04
CA PRO A 44 5.65 2.30 -6.61
C PRO A 44 4.63 1.20 -6.27
N ARG A 45 5.12 -0.01 -5.99
CA ARG A 45 4.30 -1.17 -5.64
C ARG A 45 4.14 -1.41 -4.13
N SER A 46 4.62 -0.50 -3.28
CA SER A 46 4.34 -0.58 -1.86
C SER A 46 2.89 -0.21 -1.53
N LEU A 47 2.44 -0.60 -0.34
CA LEU A 47 1.13 -0.20 0.15
C LEU A 47 1.04 1.31 0.34
N ALA A 48 2.11 1.98 0.81
CA ALA A 48 2.18 3.43 0.91
C ALA A 48 1.95 4.12 -0.44
N ALA A 49 2.72 3.73 -1.46
CA ALA A 49 2.62 4.31 -2.80
C ALA A 49 1.22 4.09 -3.41
N SER A 50 0.69 2.87 -3.32
CA SER A 50 -0.64 2.56 -3.88
C SER A 50 -1.78 3.34 -3.20
N VAL A 51 -1.67 3.62 -1.90
CA VAL A 51 -2.65 4.44 -1.18
C VAL A 51 -2.56 5.90 -1.60
N GLU A 52 -1.36 6.46 -1.76
CA GLU A 52 -1.15 7.82 -2.25
C GLU A 52 -1.69 7.97 -3.69
N GLU A 53 -1.31 7.05 -4.58
CA GLU A 53 -1.76 7.03 -5.97
C GLU A 53 -3.30 6.97 -6.06
N THR A 54 -3.95 6.22 -5.16
CA THR A 54 -5.41 6.16 -5.11
C THR A 54 -6.04 7.53 -4.83
N VAL A 55 -5.45 8.33 -3.92
CA VAL A 55 -5.93 9.69 -3.65
C VAL A 55 -5.78 10.58 -4.88
N ASP A 56 -4.63 10.48 -5.56
CA ASP A 56 -4.33 11.28 -6.75
C ASP A 56 -5.27 10.97 -7.90
N VAL A 57 -5.50 9.68 -8.19
CA VAL A 57 -6.39 9.22 -9.25
C VAL A 57 -7.84 9.62 -8.96
N LEU A 58 -8.31 9.49 -7.72
CA LEU A 58 -9.65 9.97 -7.36
C LEU A 58 -9.77 11.49 -7.51
N GLY A 59 -8.73 12.25 -7.15
CA GLY A 59 -8.68 13.68 -7.38
C GLY A 59 -8.74 14.05 -8.88
N LEU A 60 -8.06 13.29 -9.74
CA LEU A 60 -8.14 13.45 -11.19
C LEU A 60 -9.54 13.14 -11.74
N LEU A 61 -10.15 12.04 -11.30
CA LEU A 61 -11.50 11.67 -11.69
C LEU A 61 -12.50 12.75 -11.27
N ALA A 62 -12.44 13.19 -10.02
CA ALA A 62 -13.36 14.20 -9.51
C ALA A 62 -13.20 15.56 -10.21
N ARG A 63 -11.97 15.97 -10.57
CA ARG A 63 -11.74 17.16 -11.41
C ARG A 63 -12.40 17.03 -12.79
N ARG A 64 -12.44 15.83 -13.35
CA ARG A 64 -12.98 15.57 -14.69
C ARG A 64 -14.50 15.39 -14.70
N THR A 65 -15.07 14.79 -13.66
CA THR A 65 -16.51 14.48 -13.58
C THR A 65 -17.31 15.44 -12.72
N GLY A 66 -16.64 16.24 -11.88
CA GLY A 66 -17.26 17.06 -10.83
C GLY A 66 -17.76 16.24 -9.61
N LEU A 67 -17.56 14.92 -9.61
CA LEU A 67 -18.08 14.03 -8.57
C LEU A 67 -17.04 13.83 -7.47
N HIS A 68 -17.28 14.48 -6.33
CA HIS A 68 -16.59 14.24 -5.07
C HIS A 68 -17.50 13.52 -4.09
N GLY A 69 -16.96 12.69 -3.20
CA GLY A 69 -17.81 11.93 -2.31
C GLY A 69 -17.11 11.08 -1.25
N GLU A 70 -17.78 9.98 -0.93
CA GLU A 70 -17.37 9.04 0.11
C GLU A 70 -16.01 8.41 -0.20
N ALA A 71 -15.76 8.03 -1.45
CA ALA A 71 -14.52 7.38 -1.85
C ALA A 71 -13.30 8.28 -1.59
N ASP A 72 -13.41 9.58 -1.89
CA ASP A 72 -12.32 10.52 -1.63
C ASP A 72 -12.00 10.63 -0.13
N ARG A 73 -13.02 10.68 0.72
CA ARG A 73 -12.85 10.76 2.18
C ARG A 73 -12.18 9.51 2.70
N MET A 74 -12.65 8.33 2.27
CA MET A 74 -12.07 7.05 2.65
C MET A 74 -10.61 6.94 2.22
N ALA A 75 -10.28 7.34 0.98
CA ALA A 75 -8.91 7.31 0.47
C ALA A 75 -7.99 8.24 1.28
N ARG A 76 -8.43 9.48 1.58
CA ARG A 76 -7.66 10.44 2.39
C ARG A 76 -7.43 9.96 3.83
N VAL A 77 -8.44 9.34 4.45
CA VAL A 77 -8.30 8.75 5.79
C VAL A 77 -7.29 7.60 5.77
N ARG A 78 -7.38 6.70 4.77
CA ARG A 78 -6.40 5.62 4.58
C ARG A 78 -4.98 6.16 4.38
N ALA A 79 -4.80 7.19 3.55
CA ALA A 79 -3.50 7.84 3.33
C ALA A 79 -2.92 8.45 4.61
N THR A 80 -3.75 9.17 5.37
CA THR A 80 -3.33 9.77 6.64
C THR A 80 -2.90 8.70 7.65
N ARG A 81 -3.63 7.57 7.71
CA ARG A 81 -3.25 6.46 8.58
C ARG A 81 -1.96 5.79 8.10
N MET A 82 -1.83 5.56 6.79
CA MET A 82 -0.64 4.95 6.20
C MET A 82 0.62 5.78 6.46
N ALA A 83 0.55 7.10 6.35
CA ALA A 83 1.67 8.00 6.65
C ALA A 83 2.13 7.94 8.13
N ARG A 84 1.30 7.40 9.03
CA ARG A 84 1.63 7.19 10.45
C ARG A 84 2.05 5.76 10.77
N THR A 85 1.86 4.83 9.83
CA THR A 85 2.16 3.41 10.01
C THR A 85 3.67 3.22 10.12
N ARG A 86 4.11 2.53 11.17
CA ARG A 86 5.49 2.08 11.32
C ARG A 86 5.54 0.56 11.11
N SER A 87 6.35 0.10 10.17
CA SER A 87 6.48 -1.32 9.83
C SER A 87 6.82 -2.19 11.05
N GLY A 88 7.66 -1.71 11.97
CA GLY A 88 7.98 -2.40 13.22
C GLY A 88 6.76 -2.65 14.12
N GLU A 89 5.83 -1.70 14.19
CA GLU A 89 4.57 -1.87 14.95
C GLU A 89 3.64 -2.86 14.27
N VAL A 90 3.58 -2.83 12.93
CA VAL A 90 2.81 -3.81 12.14
C VAL A 90 3.33 -5.22 12.36
N ILE A 91 4.66 -5.40 12.36
CA ILE A 91 5.28 -6.70 12.61
C ILE A 91 4.97 -7.18 14.03
N ALA A 92 5.11 -6.30 15.04
CA ALA A 92 4.85 -6.64 16.43
C ALA A 92 3.37 -6.97 16.71
N ALA A 93 2.44 -6.27 16.05
CA ALA A 93 1.00 -6.49 16.21
C ALA A 93 0.45 -7.66 15.37
N GLY A 94 1.18 -8.11 14.35
CA GLY A 94 0.81 -9.22 13.47
C GLY A 94 0.60 -8.78 12.02
N LEU A 95 1.55 -9.15 11.16
CA LEU A 95 1.54 -8.80 9.73
C LEU A 95 0.31 -9.35 9.00
N HIS A 96 -0.07 -10.60 9.25
CA HIS A 96 -1.18 -11.23 8.54
C HIS A 96 -2.51 -10.51 8.81
N GLN A 97 -2.76 -10.19 10.07
CA GLN A 97 -3.95 -9.49 10.52
C GLN A 97 -4.00 -8.08 9.94
N TYR A 98 -2.85 -7.39 9.91
CA TYR A 98 -2.74 -6.08 9.25
C TYR A 98 -3.09 -6.15 7.76
N LEU A 99 -2.53 -7.12 7.04
CA LEU A 99 -2.80 -7.29 5.60
C LEU A 99 -4.26 -7.67 5.33
N GLN A 100 -4.87 -8.52 6.16
CA GLN A 100 -6.30 -8.84 6.06
C GLN A 100 -7.18 -7.60 6.26
N ALA A 101 -6.91 -6.79 7.28
CA ALA A 101 -7.61 -5.54 7.50
C ALA A 101 -7.43 -4.57 6.32
N PHE A 102 -6.21 -4.46 5.79
CA PHE A 102 -5.91 -3.63 4.63
C PHE A 102 -6.71 -4.06 3.39
N ILE A 103 -6.77 -5.37 3.10
CA ILE A 103 -7.55 -5.92 1.97
C ILE A 103 -9.04 -5.61 2.16
N HIS A 104 -9.58 -5.80 3.36
CA HIS A 104 -10.97 -5.52 3.66
C HIS A 104 -11.32 -4.05 3.41
N GLU A 105 -10.52 -3.12 3.91
CA GLU A 105 -10.73 -1.69 3.67
C GLU A 105 -10.59 -1.31 2.20
N ASN A 106 -9.70 -1.99 1.47
CA ASN A 106 -9.56 -1.78 0.04
C ASN A 106 -10.82 -2.19 -0.72
N ALA A 107 -11.47 -3.29 -0.32
CA ALA A 107 -12.75 -3.70 -0.89
C ALA A 107 -13.88 -2.69 -0.57
N LEU A 108 -13.90 -2.12 0.64
CA LEU A 108 -14.86 -1.06 0.99
C LEU A 108 -14.65 0.19 0.12
N LEU A 109 -13.40 0.60 -0.09
CA LEU A 109 -13.09 1.74 -0.97
C LEU A 109 -13.50 1.44 -2.42
N HIS A 110 -13.20 0.25 -2.94
CA HIS A 110 -13.62 -0.16 -4.27
C HIS A 110 -15.15 -0.03 -4.47
N ALA A 111 -15.93 -0.51 -3.49
CA ALA A 111 -17.39 -0.38 -3.54
C ALA A 111 -17.85 1.09 -3.51
N ALA A 112 -17.19 1.95 -2.72
CA ALA A 112 -17.48 3.38 -2.67
C ALA A 112 -17.16 4.09 -3.99
N ILE A 113 -16.03 3.75 -4.63
CA ILE A 113 -15.67 4.26 -5.96
C ILE A 113 -16.74 3.88 -6.98
N GLY A 114 -17.19 2.62 -6.97
CA GLY A 114 -18.29 2.15 -7.81
C GLY A 114 -19.53 3.03 -7.64
N ARG A 115 -20.03 3.20 -6.40
CA ARG A 115 -21.20 4.06 -6.13
C ARG A 115 -21.00 5.52 -6.58
N GLN A 116 -19.79 6.06 -6.42
CA GLN A 116 -19.51 7.46 -6.72
C GLN A 116 -19.38 7.76 -8.22
N PHE A 117 -18.84 6.82 -9.01
CA PHE A 117 -18.55 7.04 -10.44
C PHE A 117 -19.28 6.09 -11.39
N THR A 118 -20.29 5.33 -10.93
CA THR A 118 -21.11 4.55 -11.87
C THR A 118 -21.76 5.53 -12.86
N PHE A 119 -21.29 5.48 -14.09
CA PHE A 119 -21.88 6.18 -15.22
C PHE A 119 -23.27 5.59 -15.45
N SER A 120 -24.33 6.35 -15.13
CA SER A 120 -25.65 6.11 -15.70
C SER A 120 -25.72 6.65 -17.13
#